data_AF-A0A1F7YS07-F1
#
_entry.id   AF-A0A1F7YS07-F1
#
_cell.length_a   1.000
_cell.length_b   1.000
_cell.length_c   1.000
_cell.angle_alpha   90.00
_cell.angle_beta   90.00
_cell.angle_gamma   90.00
#
_symmetry.space_group_name_H-M   'P 1'
#
loop_
_entity.id
_entity.type
_entity.pdbx_description
1 polymer ?
#
loop_
_entity_poly.entity_id
_entity_poly.type
_entity_poly.pdbx_seq_one_letter_code
_entity_poly.pdbx_strand_id
1 'polypeptide(L)'
;MAKSTPQDKYFRYTKLFNRSSSWLLVITVILPILNAVITNSTIDSLLNLINFGVMVVYAGATFFGTFHLLPESENIRRSDYFHNTFGIPTTDDSSEEYFTNDDIERGFYKMAVNMFENCFFSLKVSSEMLLRSMIKMLVFVLILIYFAYMAFKTT
;
A
#
# COMPACT_ATOMS: atom_id res chain seq x y z
N MET A 1 -15.04 -9.54 -13.91
CA MET A 1 -14.02 -9.43 -12.83
C MET A 1 -13.22 -10.71 -12.92
N ALA A 2 -11.89 -10.64 -12.88
CA ALA A 2 -11.04 -11.82 -12.97
C ALA A 2 -11.50 -12.91 -11.98
N LYS A 3 -11.61 -14.14 -12.48
CA LYS A 3 -12.09 -15.28 -11.71
C LYS A 3 -10.99 -15.85 -10.82
N SER A 4 -9.75 -15.85 -11.31
CA SER A 4 -8.56 -16.25 -10.56
C SER A 4 -7.34 -15.47 -11.05
N THR A 5 -6.45 -15.09 -10.14
CA THR A 5 -5.15 -14.50 -10.52
C THR A 5 -4.03 -15.01 -9.60
N PRO A 6 -2.88 -15.43 -10.14
CA PRO A 6 -1.78 -15.98 -9.35
C PRO A 6 -1.18 -14.94 -8.38
N GLN A 7 -1.23 -13.66 -8.74
CA GLN A 7 -0.73 -12.56 -7.93
C GLN A 7 -1.60 -12.24 -6.69
N ASP A 8 -2.86 -12.69 -6.62
CA ASP A 8 -3.78 -12.29 -5.55
C ASP A 8 -3.25 -12.65 -4.15
N LYS A 9 -2.68 -13.86 -4.01
CA LYS A 9 -2.07 -14.31 -2.75
C LYS A 9 -0.97 -13.36 -2.27
N TYR A 10 -0.13 -12.90 -3.19
CA TYR A 10 1.00 -12.01 -2.89
C TYR A 10 0.54 -10.59 -2.58
N PHE A 11 -0.41 -10.05 -3.37
CA PHE A 11 -1.04 -8.76 -3.08
C PHE A 11 -1.79 -8.76 -1.74
N ARG A 12 -2.36 -9.90 -1.32
CA ARG A 12 -2.98 -10.04 0.01
C ARG A 12 -1.96 -9.88 1.13
N TYR A 13 -0.77 -10.47 0.99
CA TYR A 13 0.32 -10.28 1.98
C TYR A 13 0.78 -8.82 2.01
N THR A 14 1.01 -8.20 0.86
CA THR A 14 1.35 -6.78 0.75
C THR A 14 0.30 -5.89 1.43
N LYS A 15 -0.99 -6.19 1.23
CA LYS A 15 -2.11 -5.44 1.84
C LYS A 15 -2.17 -5.59 3.36
N LEU A 16 -2.00 -6.82 3.88
CA LEU A 16 -1.93 -7.07 5.33
C LEU A 16 -0.76 -6.29 5.94
N PHE A 17 0.39 -6.35 5.28
CA PHE A 17 1.61 -5.70 5.73
C PHE A 17 1.49 -4.17 5.76
N ASN A 18 0.93 -3.57 4.70
CA ASN A 18 0.64 -2.14 4.64
C ASN A 18 -0.37 -1.71 5.70
N ARG A 19 -1.39 -2.54 5.99
CA ARG A 19 -2.36 -2.27 7.06
C ARG A 19 -1.69 -2.27 8.43
N SER A 20 -0.83 -3.25 8.71
CA SER A 20 -0.05 -3.30 9.96
C SER A 20 0.87 -2.09 10.10
N SER A 21 1.58 -1.73 9.03
CA SER A 21 2.47 -0.56 9.01
C SER A 21 1.69 0.75 9.23
N SER A 22 0.48 0.84 8.70
CA SER A 22 -0.42 1.99 8.94
C SER A 22 -0.81 2.11 10.42
N TRP A 23 -1.07 0.99 11.10
CA TRP A 23 -1.36 1.00 12.54
C TRP A 23 -0.14 1.40 13.38
N LEU A 24 1.05 0.92 13.01
CA LEU A 24 2.30 1.32 13.66
C LEU A 24 2.52 2.84 13.53
N LEU A 25 2.28 3.42 12.34
CA LEU A 25 2.36 4.87 12.13
C LEU A 25 1.37 5.65 13.02
N VAL A 26 0.15 5.16 13.19
CA VAL A 26 -0.81 5.82 14.08
C VAL A 26 -0.31 5.80 15.54
N ILE A 27 0.30 4.70 15.98
CA ILE A 27 0.87 4.58 17.33
C ILE A 27 2.03 5.58 17.52
N THR A 28 2.92 5.74 16.54
CA THR A 28 4.05 6.70 16.65
C THR A 28 3.61 8.16 16.72
N VAL A 29 2.42 8.49 16.20
CA VAL A 29 1.81 9.82 16.31
C VAL A 29 1.11 10.02 17.66
N ILE A 30 0.45 8.98 18.19
CA ILE A 30 -0.31 9.07 19.45
C ILE A 30 0.63 9.14 20.67
N LEU A 31 1.73 8.38 20.68
CA LEU A 31 2.64 8.31 21.83
C LEU A 31 3.21 9.68 22.27
N PRO A 32 3.70 10.55 21.37
CA PRO A 32 4.13 11.91 21.73
C PRO A 32 3.00 12.77 22.30
N ILE A 33 1.77 12.62 21.80
CA ILE A 33 0.61 13.37 22.29
C ILE A 33 0.27 12.94 23.71
N LEU A 34 0.32 11.64 24.02
CA LEU A 34 0.15 11.13 25.39
C LEU A 34 1.25 11.64 26.32
N ASN A 35 2.48 11.69 25.82
CA ASN A 35 3.62 12.19 26.56
C ASN A 35 3.42 13.66 26.98
N ALA A 36 2.95 14.50 26.06
CA ALA A 36 2.65 15.91 26.35
C ALA A 36 1.61 16.13 27.48
N VAL A 37 0.77 15.13 27.79
CA VAL A 37 -0.23 15.21 28.88
C VAL A 37 0.30 14.68 30.21
N ILE A 38 1.27 13.76 30.19
CA ILE A 38 1.78 13.09 31.38
C ILE A 38 3.04 13.81 31.89
N THR A 39 2.96 14.42 33.07
CA THR A 39 4.06 15.21 33.67
C THR A 39 5.09 14.40 34.46
N ASN A 40 5.02 13.06 34.44
CA ASN A 40 5.95 12.19 35.18
C ASN A 40 7.18 11.85 34.33
N SER A 41 8.37 12.29 34.77
CA SER A 41 9.64 12.15 34.04
C SER A 41 10.08 10.71 33.76
N THR A 42 9.75 9.77 34.66
CA THR A 42 10.06 8.34 34.45
C THR A 42 9.16 7.73 33.37
N ILE A 43 7.89 8.15 33.33
CA ILE A 43 6.92 7.66 32.33
C ILE A 43 7.23 8.27 30.96
N ASP A 44 7.59 9.55 30.90
CA ASP A 44 8.05 10.25 29.68
C ASP A 44 9.22 9.50 29.01
N SER A 45 10.27 9.20 29.78
CA SER A 45 11.44 8.47 29.27
C SER A 45 11.07 7.07 28.73
N LEU A 46 10.18 6.35 29.42
CA LEU A 46 9.71 5.03 28.99
C LEU A 46 8.88 5.10 27.70
N LEU A 47 7.96 6.07 27.60
CA LEU A 47 7.13 6.26 26.41
C LEU A 47 7.98 6.64 25.19
N ASN A 48 9.01 7.47 25.36
CA ASN A 48 9.94 7.82 24.28
C ASN A 48 10.75 6.61 23.80
N LEU A 49 11.22 5.75 24.73
CA LEU A 49 11.91 4.50 24.37
C LEU A 49 11.00 3.56 23.59
N ILE A 50 9.75 3.41 24.02
CA ILE A 50 8.74 2.61 23.29
C ILE A 50 8.50 3.20 21.91
N ASN A 51 8.32 4.52 21.79
CA ASN A 51 8.08 5.19 20.51
C ASN A 51 9.24 4.98 19.54
N PHE A 52 10.49 5.11 20.02
CA PHE A 52 11.67 4.80 19.21
C PHE A 52 11.65 3.34 18.71
N GLY A 53 11.35 2.38 19.59
CA GLY A 53 11.23 0.98 19.21
C GLY A 53 10.14 0.74 18.14
N VAL A 54 8.97 1.38 18.29
CA VAL A 54 7.87 1.29 17.32
C VAL A 54 8.28 1.93 15.99
N MET A 55 8.99 3.06 15.99
CA MET A 55 9.50 3.69 14.77
C MET A 55 10.48 2.78 14.01
N VAL A 56 11.39 2.11 14.72
CA VAL A 56 12.32 1.15 14.09
C VAL A 56 11.56 -0.01 13.44
N VAL A 57 10.58 -0.58 14.15
CA VAL A 57 9.74 -1.66 13.61
C VAL A 57 8.92 -1.17 12.42
N TYR A 58 8.35 0.04 12.48
CA TYR A 58 7.62 0.65 11.37
C TYR A 58 8.50 0.84 10.13
N ALA A 59 9.72 1.34 10.31
CA ALA A 59 10.67 1.55 9.21
C ALA A 59 11.10 0.23 8.57
N GLY A 60 11.51 -0.74 9.39
CA GLY A 60 11.89 -2.07 8.91
C GLY A 60 10.74 -2.79 8.23
N ALA A 61 9.52 -2.62 8.76
CA ALA A 61 8.34 -3.16 8.14
C ALA A 61 8.12 -2.54 6.76
N THR A 62 7.95 -1.22 6.70
CA THR A 62 7.69 -0.50 5.44
C THR A 62 8.74 -0.83 4.39
N PHE A 63 10.01 -0.90 4.78
CA PHE A 63 11.10 -1.31 3.90
C PHE A 63 10.86 -2.70 3.31
N PHE A 64 10.59 -3.71 4.13
CA PHE A 64 10.32 -5.07 3.65
C PHE A 64 9.09 -5.14 2.74
N GLY A 65 7.99 -4.46 3.10
CA GLY A 65 6.79 -4.39 2.28
C GLY A 65 7.03 -3.78 0.90
N THR A 66 7.77 -2.68 0.84
CA THR A 66 8.02 -1.92 -0.40
C THR A 66 9.10 -2.54 -1.27
N PHE A 67 10.18 -3.07 -0.70
CA PHE A 67 11.32 -3.57 -1.47
C PHE A 67 11.31 -5.06 -1.72
N HIS A 68 10.48 -5.83 -1.02
CA HIS A 68 10.41 -7.28 -1.20
C HIS A 68 9.02 -7.75 -1.63
N LEU A 69 7.99 -7.50 -0.84
CA LEU A 69 6.65 -8.04 -1.11
C LEU A 69 6.01 -7.44 -2.37
N LEU A 70 6.07 -6.12 -2.53
CA LEU A 70 5.47 -5.44 -3.68
C LEU A 70 6.17 -5.82 -5.00
N PRO A 71 7.51 -5.77 -5.13
CA PRO A 71 8.18 -6.17 -6.36
C PRO A 71 7.91 -7.62 -6.76
N GLU A 72 7.81 -8.52 -5.78
CA GLU A 72 7.49 -9.93 -6.04
C GLU A 72 6.07 -10.11 -6.61
N SER A 73 5.08 -9.44 -6.01
CA SER A 73 3.71 -9.45 -6.54
C SER A 73 3.61 -8.87 -7.97
N GLU A 74 4.42 -7.85 -8.25
CA GLU A 74 4.51 -7.21 -9.57
C GLU A 74 5.24 -8.08 -10.60
N ASN A 75 6.27 -8.82 -10.19
CA ASN A 75 6.97 -9.79 -11.02
C ASN A 75 6.01 -10.87 -11.51
N ILE A 76 5.20 -11.45 -10.61
CA ILE A 76 4.22 -12.48 -10.94
C ILE A 76 3.18 -11.93 -11.91
N ARG A 77 2.67 -10.71 -11.66
CA ARG A 77 1.72 -10.03 -12.56
C ARG A 77 2.31 -9.79 -13.96
N ARG A 78 3.58 -9.36 -14.04
CA ARG A 78 4.27 -9.18 -15.34
C ARG A 78 4.51 -10.50 -16.05
N SER A 79 4.89 -11.54 -15.32
CA SER A 79 5.06 -12.89 -15.88
C SER A 79 3.76 -13.37 -16.51
N ASP A 80 2.65 -13.29 -15.78
CA ASP A 80 1.32 -13.66 -16.28
C ASP A 80 0.88 -12.81 -17.49
N TYR A 81 1.19 -11.51 -17.49
CA TYR A 81 0.96 -10.64 -18.65
C TYR A 81 1.70 -11.11 -19.92
N PHE A 82 2.98 -11.48 -19.80
CA PHE A 82 3.75 -12.00 -20.94
C PHE A 82 3.29 -13.39 -21.37
N HIS A 83 2.90 -14.25 -20.41
CA HIS A 83 2.29 -15.54 -20.69
C HIS A 83 0.99 -15.39 -21.50
N ASN A 84 0.07 -14.53 -21.06
CA ASN A 84 -1.20 -14.29 -21.77
C ASN A 84 -0.97 -13.70 -23.17
N THR A 85 -0.02 -12.78 -23.29
CA THR A 85 0.27 -12.05 -24.54
C THR A 85 0.95 -12.91 -25.60
N PHE A 86 1.96 -13.70 -25.22
CA PHE A 86 2.82 -14.43 -26.17
C PHE A 86 2.69 -15.95 -26.05
N GLY A 87 2.02 -16.47 -25.02
CA GLY A 87 1.88 -17.91 -24.78
C GLY A 87 3.14 -18.58 -24.23
N ILE A 88 4.12 -17.80 -23.77
CA ILE A 88 5.36 -18.33 -23.21
C ILE A 88 5.06 -18.85 -21.80
N PRO A 89 5.28 -20.14 -21.49
CA PRO A 89 5.05 -20.67 -20.15
C PRO A 89 6.08 -20.08 -19.17
N THR A 90 5.71 -19.00 -18.49
CA THR A 90 6.57 -18.31 -17.51
C THR A 90 6.12 -18.53 -16.07
N THR A 91 4.96 -19.14 -15.85
CA THR A 91 4.38 -19.41 -14.53
C THR A 91 3.59 -20.72 -14.56
N ASP A 92 3.57 -21.48 -13.46
CA ASP A 92 2.78 -22.71 -13.33
C ASP A 92 1.27 -22.45 -13.28
N ASP A 93 0.87 -21.28 -12.78
CA ASP A 93 -0.52 -20.82 -12.68
C ASP A 93 -0.74 -19.61 -13.61
N SER A 94 -1.84 -19.61 -14.35
CA SER A 94 -2.26 -18.49 -15.22
C SER A 94 -3.54 -17.86 -14.70
N SER A 95 -3.73 -16.58 -15.00
CA SER A 95 -4.98 -15.89 -14.64
C SER A 95 -6.18 -16.38 -15.48
N GLU A 96 -7.33 -16.52 -14.82
CA GLU A 96 -8.61 -16.85 -15.45
C GLU A 96 -9.47 -15.59 -15.59
N GLU A 97 -9.90 -15.29 -16.81
CA GLU A 97 -10.80 -14.16 -17.14
C GLU A 97 -10.27 -12.79 -16.67
N TYR A 98 -8.95 -12.62 -16.62
CA TYR A 98 -8.34 -11.34 -16.22
C TYR A 98 -8.44 -10.27 -17.31
N PHE A 99 -8.22 -10.66 -18.57
CA PHE A 99 -8.47 -9.84 -19.75
C PHE A 99 -9.80 -10.23 -20.39
N THR A 100 -10.44 -9.29 -21.05
CA THR A 100 -11.74 -9.49 -21.73
C THR A 100 -11.60 -9.79 -23.23
N ASN A 101 -10.37 -10.00 -23.69
CA ASN A 101 -9.96 -10.02 -25.09
C ASN A 101 -9.32 -11.36 -25.50
N ASP A 102 -9.79 -12.46 -24.90
CA ASP A 102 -9.24 -13.80 -25.11
C ASP A 102 -9.32 -14.28 -26.56
N ASP A 103 -10.24 -13.71 -27.34
CA ASP A 103 -10.45 -13.92 -28.77
C ASP A 103 -9.32 -13.33 -29.66
N ILE A 104 -8.52 -12.40 -29.14
CA ILE A 104 -7.40 -11.80 -29.86
C ILE A 104 -6.22 -12.77 -29.93
N GLU A 105 -5.65 -12.92 -31.12
CA GLU A 105 -4.47 -13.75 -31.37
C GLU A 105 -3.21 -13.20 -30.66
N ARG A 106 -2.35 -14.11 -30.20
CA ARG A 106 -1.14 -13.79 -29.45
C ARG A 106 -0.15 -12.96 -30.28
N GLY A 107 0.53 -12.02 -29.63
CA GLY A 107 1.54 -11.16 -30.26
C GLY A 107 1.47 -9.70 -29.80
N PHE A 108 2.16 -8.83 -30.53
CA PHE A 108 2.27 -7.40 -30.19
C PHE A 108 0.92 -6.67 -30.17
N TYR A 109 -0.03 -7.07 -31.00
CA TYR A 109 -1.36 -6.46 -30.98
C TYR A 109 -2.10 -6.79 -29.67
N LYS A 110 -2.13 -8.07 -29.26
CA LYS A 110 -2.68 -8.47 -27.96
C LYS A 110 -1.97 -7.77 -26.79
N MET A 111 -0.66 -7.60 -26.89
CA MET A 111 0.12 -6.86 -25.88
C MET A 111 -0.42 -5.45 -25.67
N ALA A 112 -0.66 -4.72 -26.76
CA ALA A 112 -1.17 -3.36 -26.73
C ALA A 112 -2.59 -3.29 -26.16
N VAL A 113 -3.48 -4.22 -26.55
CA VAL A 113 -4.85 -4.27 -26.03
C VAL A 113 -4.86 -4.59 -24.53
N ASN A 114 -4.08 -5.59 -24.09
CA ASN A 114 -3.93 -5.91 -22.67
C ASN A 114 -3.37 -4.73 -21.86
N MET A 115 -2.39 -3.99 -22.40
CA MET A 115 -1.84 -2.81 -21.75
C MET A 115 -2.90 -1.71 -21.62
N PHE A 116 -3.65 -1.46 -22.69
CA PHE A 116 -4.74 -0.49 -22.67
C PHE A 116 -5.79 -0.84 -21.60
N GLU A 117 -6.22 -2.10 -21.55
CA GLU A 117 -7.17 -2.60 -20.56
C GLU A 117 -6.65 -2.42 -19.12
N ASN A 118 -5.40 -2.79 -18.86
CA ASN A 118 -4.74 -2.58 -17.55
C ASN A 118 -4.69 -1.10 -17.14
N CYS A 119 -4.31 -0.22 -18.06
CA CYS A 119 -4.26 1.23 -17.82
C CYS A 119 -5.66 1.79 -17.55
N PHE A 120 -6.65 1.39 -18.34
CA PHE A 120 -8.03 1.84 -18.20
C PHE A 120 -8.63 1.43 -16.84
N PHE A 121 -8.44 0.17 -16.43
CA PHE A 121 -8.88 -0.29 -15.11
C PHE A 121 -8.17 0.42 -13.97
N SER A 122 -6.85 0.60 -14.07
CA SER A 122 -6.07 1.31 -13.05
C SER A 122 -6.55 2.75 -12.91
N LEU A 123 -6.77 3.45 -14.03
CA LEU A 123 -7.29 4.81 -14.03
C LEU A 123 -8.65 4.90 -13.34
N LYS A 124 -9.58 3.99 -13.68
CA LYS A 124 -10.92 3.95 -13.09
C LYS A 124 -10.84 3.78 -11.57
N VAL A 125 -10.13 2.75 -11.11
CA VAL A 125 -9.98 2.47 -9.67
C VAL A 125 -9.29 3.64 -8.94
N SER A 126 -8.21 4.18 -9.50
CA SER A 126 -7.50 5.31 -8.89
C SER A 126 -8.37 6.56 -8.83
N SER A 127 -9.19 6.84 -9.84
CA SER A 127 -10.10 7.99 -9.85
C SER A 127 -11.17 7.89 -8.75
N GLU A 128 -11.72 6.71 -8.52
CA GLU A 128 -12.69 6.44 -7.45
C GLU A 128 -12.04 6.52 -6.05
N MET A 129 -10.75 6.17 -5.95
CA MET A 129 -9.98 6.24 -4.70
C MET A 129 -9.47 7.65 -4.36
N LEU A 130 -9.34 8.54 -5.36
CA LEU A 130 -8.68 9.83 -5.23
C LEU A 130 -9.36 10.72 -4.18
N LEU A 131 -10.66 10.97 -4.33
CA LEU A 131 -11.41 11.88 -3.46
C LEU A 131 -11.38 11.40 -2.00
N ARG A 132 -11.60 10.09 -1.78
CA ARG A 132 -11.55 9.49 -0.44
C ARG A 132 -10.16 9.63 0.19
N SER A 133 -9.11 9.47 -0.59
CA SER A 133 -7.72 9.61 -0.11
C SER A 133 -7.39 11.07 0.22
N MET A 134 -7.80 12.01 -0.63
CA MET A 134 -7.63 13.44 -0.41
C MET A 134 -8.34 13.92 0.86
N ILE A 135 -9.59 13.51 1.08
CA ILE A 135 -10.34 13.89 2.29
C ILE A 135 -9.66 13.37 3.55
N LYS A 136 -9.22 12.10 3.56
CA LYS A 136 -8.49 11.52 4.70
C LYS A 136 -7.21 12.28 5.02
N MET A 137 -6.43 12.62 3.99
CA MET A 137 -5.20 13.39 4.15
C MET A 137 -5.48 14.80 4.67
N LEU A 138 -6.48 15.48 4.12
CA LEU A 138 -6.87 16.82 4.55
C LEU A 138 -7.26 16.84 6.04
N VAL A 139 -8.09 15.90 6.48
CA VAL A 139 -8.48 15.78 7.91
C VAL A 139 -7.26 15.56 8.79
N PHE A 140 -6.35 14.69 8.39
CA PHE A 140 -5.13 14.42 9.16
C PHE A 140 -4.24 15.67 9.29
N VAL A 141 -4.04 16.41 8.20
CA VAL A 141 -3.28 17.68 8.20
C VAL A 141 -3.93 18.72 9.10
N LEU A 142 -5.25 18.88 9.05
CA LEU A 142 -5.98 19.81 9.91
C LEU A 142 -5.82 19.48 11.40
N ILE A 143 -5.86 18.18 11.77
CA ILE A 143 -5.63 17.74 13.14
C ILE A 143 -4.21 18.11 13.60
N LEU A 144 -3.19 17.88 12.76
CA LEU A 144 -1.82 18.25 13.09
C LEU A 144 -1.64 19.76 13.27
N ILE A 145 -2.23 20.58 12.38
CA ILE A 145 -2.19 22.04 12.49
C ILE A 145 -2.85 22.50 13.79
N TYR A 146 -3.99 21.90 14.17
CA TYR A 146 -4.68 22.23 15.41
C TYR A 146 -3.81 21.96 16.65
N PHE A 147 -3.19 20.78 16.74
CA PHE A 147 -2.30 20.47 17.87
C PHE A 147 -1.05 21.35 17.91
N ALA A 148 -0.45 21.63 16.74
CA ALA A 148 0.69 22.54 16.65
C ALA A 148 0.32 23.95 17.14
N TYR A 149 -0.83 24.48 16.70
CA TYR A 149 -1.33 25.78 17.15
C TYR A 149 -1.55 25.82 18.66
N MET A 150 -2.14 24.77 19.25
CA MET A 150 -2.32 24.69 20.70
C MET A 150 -0.97 24.71 21.43
N ALA A 151 0.01 23.93 20.97
CA ALA A 151 1.33 23.87 21.59
C ALA A 151 2.03 25.24 21.60
N PHE A 152 2.01 25.97 20.47
CA PHE A 152 2.59 27.32 20.39
C PHE A 152 1.85 28.36 21.23
N LYS A 153 0.54 28.20 21.46
CA LYS A 153 -0.22 29.11 22.33
C LYS A 153 0.07 28.90 23.82
N THR A 154 0.40 27.67 24.23
CA THR A 154 0.71 27.32 25.62
C THR A 154 2.16 27.59 26.04
N THR A 155 3.04 27.93 25.09
CA THR A 155 4.45 28.31 25.35
C THR A 155 4.56 29.83 25.45
#